data_AF-A0A7S3UHN6-F1
#
_entry.id   AF-A0A7S3UHN6-F1
#
_cell.length_a   1.000
_cell.length_b   1.000
_cell.length_c   1.000
_cell.angle_alpha   90.00
_cell.angle_beta   90.00
_cell.angle_gamma   90.00
#
_symmetry.space_group_name_H-M   'P 1'
#
loop_
_entity.id
_entity.type
_entity.pdbx_description
1 polymer ?
#
loop_
_entity_poly.entity_id
_entity_poly.type
_entity_poly.pdbx_seq_one_letter_code
_entity_poly.pdbx_strand_id
1 'polypeptide(L)'
;YHWQATIMGPKDSSYEGGVFFLNINFPSDYPFKPPKIHFVTKIYHCNVSANGSICLDILRDQWSPALTIGKVLLSISSLLTDPNPDDPFVPEIAQLLKTNKAKHDQNAREWTQKH
;
A
#
# COMPACT_ATOMS: atom_id res chain seq x y z
N TYR A 1 -4.10 -12.40 -16.93
CA TYR A 1 -3.82 -11.02 -17.37
C TYR A 1 -2.97 -10.34 -16.31
N HIS A 2 -1.83 -9.75 -16.69
CA HIS A 2 -0.85 -9.14 -15.78
C HIS A 2 -0.66 -7.68 -16.15
N TRP A 3 -0.89 -6.77 -15.20
CA TRP A 3 -0.64 -5.34 -15.35
C TRP A 3 0.43 -4.88 -14.37
N GLN A 4 1.08 -3.78 -14.72
CA GLN A 4 1.95 -3.03 -13.83
C GLN A 4 1.35 -1.65 -13.59
N ALA A 5 1.48 -1.17 -12.36
CA ALA A 5 1.11 0.17 -11.98
C ALA A 5 2.27 0.87 -11.28
N THR A 6 2.28 2.19 -11.36
CA THR A 6 3.24 3.04 -10.67
C THR A 6 2.47 4.02 -9.80
N ILE A 7 2.83 4.11 -8.53
CA ILE A 7 2.33 5.11 -7.59
C ILE A 7 3.49 6.04 -7.25
N MET A 8 3.28 7.33 -7.49
CA MET A 8 4.17 8.36 -7.00
C MET A 8 3.89 8.57 -5.51
N GLY A 9 4.94 8.67 -4.71
CA GLY A 9 4.82 9.01 -3.30
C GLY A 9 3.99 10.27 -3.09
N PRO A 10 2.91 10.23 -2.27
CA PRO A 10 2.08 11.40 -2.03
C PRO A 10 2.89 12.55 -1.45
N LYS A 11 2.57 13.78 -1.87
CA LYS A 11 3.14 14.99 -1.26
C LYS A 11 2.77 15.08 0.21
N ASP A 12 3.63 15.70 1.00
CA ASP A 12 3.47 15.90 2.43
C ASP A 12 3.37 14.57 3.24
N SER A 13 3.78 13.45 2.63
CA SER A 13 3.87 12.14 3.26
C SER A 13 5.33 11.72 3.46
N SER A 14 5.56 10.73 4.32
CA SER A 14 6.89 10.14 4.49
C SER A 14 7.42 9.40 3.25
N TYR A 15 6.57 9.26 2.21
CA TYR A 15 6.89 8.60 0.95
C TYR A 15 7.12 9.58 -0.20
N GLU A 16 7.03 10.90 0.03
CA GLU A 16 7.22 11.92 -1.01
C GLU A 16 8.54 11.73 -1.77
N GLY A 17 8.48 11.86 -3.09
CA GLY A 17 9.63 11.65 -3.99
C GLY A 17 9.91 10.18 -4.33
N GLY A 18 9.28 9.23 -3.64
CA GLY A 18 9.36 7.80 -3.97
C GLY A 18 8.60 7.42 -5.24
N VAL A 19 9.08 6.36 -5.90
CA VAL A 19 8.42 5.75 -7.07
C VAL A 19 8.16 4.27 -6.76
N PHE A 20 6.90 3.92 -6.56
CA PHE A 20 6.52 2.57 -6.14
C PHE A 20 5.91 1.80 -7.30
N PHE A 21 6.51 0.68 -7.67
CA PHE A 21 5.99 -0.24 -8.67
C PHE A 21 5.09 -1.29 -8.02
N LEU A 22 3.97 -1.59 -8.66
CA LEU A 22 3.02 -2.61 -8.22
C LEU A 22 2.70 -3.55 -9.36
N ASN A 23 2.53 -4.83 -9.03
CA ASN A 23 2.00 -5.85 -9.94
C ASN A 23 0.52 -6.08 -9.64
N ILE A 24 -0.30 -6.14 -10.69
CA ILE A 24 -1.74 -6.37 -10.61
C ILE A 24 -2.07 -7.63 -11.42
N ASN A 25 -2.58 -8.65 -10.73
CA ASN A 25 -2.96 -9.93 -11.32
C ASN A 25 -4.46 -10.11 -11.25
N PHE A 26 -5.11 -10.15 -12.41
CA PHE A 26 -6.56 -10.32 -12.49
C PHE A 26 -6.92 -11.81 -12.44
N PRO A 27 -7.88 -12.21 -11.58
CA PRO A 27 -8.41 -13.57 -11.62
C PRO A 27 -9.29 -13.77 -12.86
N SER A 28 -9.57 -15.04 -13.20
CA SER A 28 -10.39 -15.39 -14.38
C SER A 28 -11.85 -14.93 -14.27
N ASP A 29 -12.33 -14.71 -13.07
CA ASP A 29 -13.69 -14.27 -12.73
C ASP A 29 -13.75 -12.78 -12.34
N TYR A 30 -12.75 -11.98 -12.70
CA TYR A 30 -12.83 -10.52 -12.59
C TYR A 30 -14.00 -9.97 -13.45
N PRO A 31 -14.84 -9.04 -12.95
CA PRO A 31 -14.71 -8.29 -11.70
C PRO A 31 -15.44 -8.87 -10.48
N PHE A 32 -15.92 -10.12 -10.52
CA PHE A 32 -16.61 -10.74 -9.37
C PHE A 32 -15.66 -11.11 -8.23
N LYS A 33 -14.36 -11.31 -8.52
CA LYS A 33 -13.29 -11.38 -7.52
C LYS A 33 -12.31 -10.21 -7.66
N PRO A 34 -11.72 -9.74 -6.55
CA PRO A 34 -10.73 -8.67 -6.57
C PRO A 34 -9.46 -9.09 -7.32
N PRO A 35 -8.76 -8.14 -7.95
CA PRO A 35 -7.42 -8.37 -8.47
C PRO A 35 -6.44 -8.56 -7.30
N LYS A 36 -5.40 -9.37 -7.49
CA LYS A 36 -4.30 -9.49 -6.53
C LYS A 36 -3.27 -8.40 -6.83
N ILE A 37 -3.11 -7.46 -5.92
CA ILE A 37 -2.16 -6.35 -6.04
C ILE A 37 -1.04 -6.49 -5.01
N HIS A 38 0.20 -6.35 -5.47
CA HIS A 38 1.38 -6.41 -4.60
C HIS A 38 2.38 -5.31 -4.98
N PHE A 39 3.00 -4.71 -3.97
CA PHE A 39 4.18 -3.87 -4.16
C PHE A 39 5.35 -4.71 -4.65
N VAL A 40 6.01 -4.24 -5.70
CA VAL A 40 7.30 -4.73 -6.19
C VAL A 40 8.43 -3.95 -5.54
N THR A 41 8.27 -2.63 -5.44
CA THR A 41 9.19 -1.77 -4.68
C THR A 41 9.04 -2.05 -3.19
N LYS A 42 10.17 -2.23 -2.49
CA LYS A 42 10.16 -2.40 -1.03
C LYS A 42 9.70 -1.10 -0.37
N ILE A 43 8.81 -1.19 0.60
CA ILE A 43 8.26 -0.04 1.30
C ILE A 43 8.20 -0.31 2.80
N TYR A 44 8.49 0.71 3.61
CA TYR A 44 8.32 0.66 5.05
C TYR A 44 6.92 1.16 5.41
N HIS A 45 5.96 0.25 5.60
CA HIS A 45 4.57 0.61 5.85
C HIS A 45 3.89 -0.45 6.72
N CYS A 46 3.08 -0.05 7.71
CA CYS A 46 2.46 -1.03 8.63
C CYS A 46 1.42 -1.93 7.94
N ASN A 47 0.69 -1.43 6.95
CA ASN A 47 -0.28 -2.22 6.16
C ASN A 47 0.33 -2.90 4.91
N VAL A 48 1.65 -2.85 4.69
CA VAL A 48 2.29 -3.56 3.58
C VAL A 48 3.31 -4.55 4.15
N SER A 49 3.20 -5.80 3.73
CA SER A 49 4.09 -6.86 4.17
C SER A 49 5.47 -6.78 3.48
N ALA A 50 6.45 -7.53 4.00
CA ALA A 50 7.79 -7.60 3.39
C ALA A 50 7.80 -8.19 1.96
N ASN A 51 6.80 -9.00 1.59
CA ASN A 51 6.59 -9.52 0.23
C ASN A 51 5.65 -8.65 -0.62
N GLY A 52 5.26 -7.47 -0.13
CA GLY A 52 4.48 -6.48 -0.87
C GLY A 52 2.96 -6.69 -0.86
N SER A 53 2.43 -7.65 -0.11
CA SER A 53 0.98 -7.82 0.08
C SER A 53 0.41 -6.64 0.85
N ILE A 54 -0.79 -6.20 0.47
CA ILE A 54 -1.44 -5.00 1.01
C ILE A 54 -2.62 -5.41 1.89
N CYS A 55 -2.64 -4.90 3.11
CA CYS A 55 -3.78 -4.99 4.03
C CYS A 55 -4.78 -3.89 3.67
N LEU A 56 -5.70 -4.17 2.73
CA LEU A 56 -6.76 -3.24 2.33
C LEU A 56 -8.08 -4.00 2.23
N ASP A 57 -9.13 -3.48 2.84
CA ASP A 57 -10.47 -4.07 2.95
C ASP A 57 -11.16 -4.22 1.59
N ILE A 58 -11.05 -3.21 0.71
CA ILE A 58 -11.61 -3.27 -0.65
C ILE A 58 -10.93 -4.33 -1.53
N LEU A 59 -9.78 -4.86 -1.15
CA LEU A 59 -9.12 -6.00 -1.82
C LEU A 59 -9.50 -7.36 -1.20
N ARG A 60 -10.35 -7.35 -0.17
CA ARG A 60 -10.76 -8.52 0.61
C ARG A 60 -12.29 -8.62 0.66
N ASP A 61 -12.89 -8.29 1.79
CA ASP A 61 -14.32 -8.46 2.10
C ASP A 61 -15.20 -7.32 1.59
N GLN A 62 -14.63 -6.13 1.37
CA GLN A 62 -15.34 -4.95 0.85
C GLN A 62 -15.19 -4.79 -0.68
N TRP A 63 -14.71 -5.82 -1.39
CA TRP A 63 -14.62 -5.77 -2.85
C TRP A 63 -16.02 -5.70 -3.48
N SER A 64 -16.19 -4.80 -4.43
CA SER A 64 -17.38 -4.68 -5.26
C SER A 64 -17.00 -4.68 -6.73
N PRO A 65 -17.74 -5.40 -7.61
CA PRO A 65 -17.53 -5.34 -9.06
C PRO A 65 -17.64 -3.94 -9.67
N ALA A 66 -18.21 -2.97 -8.95
CA ALA A 66 -18.27 -1.55 -9.34
C ALA A 66 -16.97 -0.78 -9.05
N LEU A 67 -15.99 -1.38 -8.36
CA LEU A 67 -14.67 -0.79 -8.14
C LEU A 67 -13.81 -0.92 -9.39
N THR A 68 -13.17 0.19 -9.76
CA THR A 68 -12.22 0.24 -10.86
C THR A 68 -10.80 0.21 -10.32
N ILE A 69 -9.84 -0.21 -11.15
CA ILE A 69 -8.41 -0.17 -10.79
C ILE A 69 -7.97 1.24 -10.40
N GLY A 70 -8.49 2.28 -11.07
CA GLY A 70 -8.23 3.67 -10.69
C GLY A 70 -8.65 3.99 -9.25
N LYS A 71 -9.86 3.56 -8.83
CA LYS A 71 -10.32 3.73 -7.44
C LYS A 71 -9.45 2.95 -6.46
N VAL A 72 -9.04 1.73 -6.81
CA VAL A 72 -8.17 0.91 -5.96
C VAL A 72 -6.79 1.57 -5.78
N LEU A 73 -6.18 2.08 -6.84
CA LEU A 73 -4.89 2.78 -6.77
C LEU A 73 -4.99 4.08 -5.96
N LEU A 74 -6.10 4.81 -6.07
CA LEU A 74 -6.38 5.97 -5.22
C LEU A 74 -6.47 5.57 -3.74
N SER A 75 -7.16 4.48 -3.41
CA SER A 75 -7.21 3.97 -2.03
C SER A 75 -5.84 3.55 -1.51
N ILE A 76 -5.00 2.92 -2.34
CA ILE A 76 -3.61 2.59 -1.95
C ILE A 76 -2.80 3.88 -1.72
N SER A 77 -2.94 4.89 -2.59
CA SER A 77 -2.28 6.18 -2.39
C SER A 77 -2.75 6.89 -1.12
N SER A 78 -4.04 6.80 -0.79
CA SER A 78 -4.59 7.34 0.46
C SER A 78 -4.04 6.59 1.68
N LEU A 79 -3.87 5.27 1.58
CA LEU A 79 -3.30 4.45 2.64
C LEU A 79 -1.84 4.86 2.95
N LEU A 80 -1.07 5.25 1.93
CA LEU A 80 0.29 5.78 2.13
C LEU A 80 0.29 7.11 2.90
N THR A 81 -0.72 7.97 2.71
CA THR A 81 -0.84 9.22 3.46
C THR A 81 -1.34 8.96 4.89
N ASP A 82 -2.34 8.09 5.02
CA ASP A 82 -3.03 7.77 6.27
C ASP A 82 -3.01 6.26 6.53
N PRO A 83 -1.92 5.72 7.11
CA PRO A 83 -1.81 4.30 7.43
C PRO A 83 -2.84 3.89 8.49
N ASN A 84 -3.29 2.63 8.46
CA ASN A 84 -4.20 2.06 9.46
C ASN A 84 -3.43 1.20 10.48
N PRO A 85 -3.04 1.73 11.66
CA PRO A 85 -2.30 0.96 12.66
C PRO A 85 -3.17 0.01 13.49
N ASP A 86 -4.49 -0.08 13.24
CA ASP A 86 -5.42 -0.99 13.95
C ASP A 86 -5.60 -2.32 13.20
N ASP A 87 -5.32 -2.37 11.89
CA ASP A 87 -5.20 -3.60 11.09
C ASP A 87 -3.83 -3.72 10.40
N PRO A 88 -2.71 -3.79 11.16
CA PRO A 88 -1.38 -3.81 10.58
C PRO A 88 -0.98 -5.20 10.10
N PHE A 89 -0.28 -5.25 8.96
CA PHE A 89 0.47 -6.44 8.55
C PHE A 89 1.77 -6.57 9.35
N VAL A 90 2.40 -5.43 9.70
CA VAL A 90 3.64 -5.36 10.47
C VAL A 90 3.39 -4.61 11.79
N PRO A 91 3.09 -5.33 12.89
CA PRO A 91 2.73 -4.73 14.18
C PRO A 91 3.80 -3.78 14.74
N GLU A 92 5.07 -4.08 14.52
CA GLU A 92 6.19 -3.27 14.99
C GLU A 92 6.18 -1.86 14.38
N ILE A 93 5.90 -1.76 13.08
CA ILE A 93 5.80 -0.46 12.38
C ILE A 93 4.59 0.31 12.89
N ALA A 94 3.45 -0.37 13.09
CA ALA A 94 2.25 0.26 13.64
C ALA A 94 2.45 0.77 15.07
N GLN A 95 3.14 -0.01 15.91
CA GLN A 95 3.46 0.38 17.28
C GLN A 95 4.39 1.61 17.29
N LEU A 96 5.39 1.66 16.40
CA LEU A 96 6.26 2.82 16.27
C LEU A 96 5.50 4.04 15.76
N LEU A 97 4.58 3.88 14.80
CA LEU A 97 3.71 4.96 14.33
C LEU A 97 2.87 5.54 15.48
N LYS A 98 2.31 4.68 16.33
CA LYS A 98 1.49 5.09 17.50
C LYS A 98 2.31 5.75 18.61
N THR A 99 3.52 5.27 18.87
CA THR A 99 4.33 5.71 20.04
C THR A 99 5.33 6.81 19.72
N ASN A 100 5.87 6.84 18.50
CA ASN A 100 6.87 7.81 18.06
C ASN A 100 6.77 8.05 16.55
N LYS A 101 5.75 8.82 16.15
CA LYS A 101 5.52 9.19 14.76
C LYS A 101 6.73 9.84 14.09
N ALA A 102 7.49 10.67 14.80
CA ALA A 102 8.68 11.32 14.24
C ALA A 102 9.74 10.29 13.80
N LYS A 103 9.99 9.27 14.64
CA LYS A 103 10.95 8.20 14.31
C LYS A 103 10.42 7.29 13.21
N HIS A 104 9.12 6.95 13.24
CA HIS A 104 8.46 6.22 12.16
C HIS A 104 8.66 6.94 10.82
N ASP A 105 8.33 8.23 10.77
CA ASP A 105 8.38 9.03 9.55
C ASP A 105 9.81 9.21 9.04
N GLN A 106 10.78 9.32 9.95
CA GLN A 106 12.20 9.29 9.58
C GLN A 106 12.58 7.97 8.89
N ASN A 107 12.24 6.83 9.50
CA ASN A 107 12.56 5.52 8.94
C ASN A 107 11.88 5.32 7.56
N ALA A 108 10.62 5.73 7.42
CA ALA A 108 9.89 5.66 6.16
C ALA A 108 10.54 6.50 5.04
N ARG A 109 10.99 7.72 5.34
CA ARG A 109 11.73 8.58 4.40
C ARG A 109 13.07 7.97 4.00
N GLU A 110 13.83 7.47 4.96
CA GLU A 110 15.12 6.80 4.71
C GLU A 110 14.92 5.57 3.80
N TRP A 111 13.86 4.79 4.03
CA TRP A 111 13.53 3.64 3.20
C TRP A 111 13.14 4.06 1.78
N THR A 112 12.35 5.11 1.65
CA THR A 112 11.87 5.66 0.37
C THR A 112 13.01 6.20 -0.49
N GLN A 113 14.05 6.78 0.11
CA GLN A 113 15.23 7.25 -0.63
C GLN A 113 16.15 6.11 -1.07
N LYS A 114 16.10 4.98 -0.37
CA LYS A 114 17.00 3.84 -0.58
C LYS A 114 16.49 2.86 -1.63
N HIS A 115 15.17 2.75 -1.81
CA HIS A 115 14.50 1.70 -2.58
C HIS A 115 13.56 2.28 -3.63
#